data_AF-A0A537WBH3-F1
#
_entry.id   AF-A0A537WBH3-F1
#
_cell.length_a   1.000
_cell.length_b   1.000
_cell.length_c   1.000
_cell.angle_alpha   90.00
_cell.angle_beta   90.00
_cell.angle_gamma   90.00
#
_symmetry.space_group_name_H-M   'P 1'
#
loop_
_entity.id
_entity.type
_entity.pdbx_description
1 polymer ?
#
loop_
_entity_poly.entity_id
_entity_poly.type
_entity_poly.pdbx_seq_one_letter_code
_entity_poly.pdbx_strand_id
1 'polypeptide(L)'
;MPMMITEMNATALRPVPSRFKRASKRASVEGLMQEIGDLTAERQRLRDLSAAPSKLERNRIKLARKQWELSHALIQRYLPAHSQAA
;
A
#
# COMPACT_ATOMS: atom_id res chain seq x y z
N MET A 1 37.56 6.66 51.95
CA MET A 1 37.71 5.56 50.97
C MET A 1 36.76 4.45 51.36
N PRO A 2 35.60 4.37 50.69
CA PRO A 2 35.35 3.24 49.79
C PRO A 2 34.79 3.68 48.43
N MET A 3 35.14 2.91 47.38
CA MET A 3 34.64 3.04 46.02
C MET A 3 33.16 2.64 45.93
N MET A 4 32.36 3.44 45.22
CA MET A 4 31.10 3.01 44.62
C MET A 4 31.25 3.17 43.11
N ILE A 5 31.43 2.04 42.44
CA ILE A 5 31.33 1.90 40.98
C ILE A 5 29.84 2.02 40.66
N THR A 6 29.40 3.19 40.23
CA THR A 6 28.06 3.35 39.65
C THR A 6 28.18 3.08 38.16
N GLU A 7 27.58 1.98 37.74
CA GLU A 7 27.54 1.54 36.35
C GLU A 7 26.92 2.62 35.45
N MET A 8 27.60 2.88 34.33
CA MET A 8 27.14 3.73 33.24
C MET A 8 25.85 3.15 32.65
N ASN A 9 24.72 3.82 32.91
CA ASN A 9 23.46 3.53 32.24
C ASN A 9 23.64 3.64 30.73
N ALA A 10 23.51 2.50 30.06
CA ALA A 10 23.54 2.34 28.62
C ALA A 10 22.64 3.40 27.96
N THR A 11 23.25 4.18 27.07
CA THR A 11 22.59 5.19 26.26
C THR A 11 21.40 4.57 25.52
N ALA A 12 20.20 4.83 26.04
CA ALA A 12 18.96 4.41 25.41
C ALA A 12 18.89 5.04 24.01
N LEU A 13 19.08 4.21 22.99
CA LEU A 13 18.91 4.57 21.59
C LEU A 13 17.51 5.16 21.42
N ARG A 14 17.44 6.45 21.09
CA ARG A 14 16.18 7.15 20.86
C ARG A 14 15.44 6.45 19.72
N PRO A 15 14.15 6.10 19.88
CA PRO A 15 13.35 5.64 18.75
C PRO A 15 13.24 6.79 17.75
N VAL A 16 13.81 6.59 16.56
CA VAL A 16 13.68 7.55 15.47
C VAL A 16 12.20 7.78 15.16
N PRO A 17 11.75 9.04 15.04
CA PRO A 17 10.36 9.31 14.75
C PRO A 17 10.03 8.70 13.39
N SER A 18 8.99 7.88 13.37
CA SER A 18 8.37 7.18 12.24
C SER A 18 7.85 8.15 11.17
N ARG A 19 8.71 9.01 10.63
CA ARG A 19 8.43 9.90 9.49
C ARG A 19 8.18 9.10 8.21
N PHE A 20 8.49 7.80 8.21
CA PHE A 20 8.25 6.87 7.10
C PHE A 20 6.85 6.24 7.08
N LYS A 21 6.02 6.37 8.13
CA LYS A 21 4.62 5.89 8.11
C LYS A 21 3.61 6.96 7.70
N ARG A 22 4.09 8.03 7.05
CA ARG A 22 3.23 9.10 6.52
C ARG A 22 3.48 9.34 5.03
N ALA A 23 3.87 8.29 4.31
CA ALA A 23 3.59 8.23 2.88
C ALA A 23 2.06 8.19 2.74
N SER A 24 1.50 9.36 2.47
CA SER A 24 0.12 9.60 2.07
C SER A 24 -0.41 8.43 1.24
N LYS A 25 -1.38 7.68 1.79
CA LYS A 25 -2.70 7.24 1.27
C LYS A 25 -2.90 7.05 -0.26
N ARG A 26 -1.86 6.99 -1.08
CA ARG A 26 -1.90 6.46 -2.44
C ARG A 26 -1.63 4.97 -2.30
N ALA A 27 -2.58 4.16 -2.74
CA ALA A 27 -2.39 2.72 -2.77
C ALA A 27 -1.11 2.42 -3.57
N SER A 28 -0.19 1.67 -2.97
CA SER A 28 1.00 1.21 -3.68
C SER A 28 0.59 0.34 -4.85
N VAL A 29 1.45 0.25 -5.87
CA VAL A 29 1.26 -0.65 -7.03
C VAL A 29 0.95 -2.08 -6.54
N GLU A 30 1.74 -2.58 -5.59
CA GLU A 30 1.53 -3.91 -4.99
C GLU A 30 0.18 -4.06 -4.28
N GLY A 31 -0.25 -3.02 -3.53
CA GLY A 31 -1.55 -3.01 -2.87
C GLY A 31 -2.71 -3.05 -3.88
N LEU A 32 -2.60 -2.29 -4.96
CA LEU A 32 -3.60 -2.29 -6.04
C LEU A 32 -3.64 -3.64 -6.77
N MET A 33 -2.48 -4.27 -7.00
CA MET A 33 -2.42 -5.61 -7.57
C MET A 33 -3.10 -6.65 -6.67
N GLN A 34 -2.87 -6.59 -5.36
CA GLN A 34 -3.54 -7.46 -4.40
C GLN A 34 -5.06 -7.24 -4.41
N GLU A 35 -5.52 -5.99 -4.33
CA GLU A 35 -6.96 -5.67 -4.33
C GLU A 35 -7.66 -6.12 -5.63
N ILE A 36 -6.99 -6.02 -6.79
CA ILE A 36 -7.49 -6.54 -8.06
C ILE A 36 -7.58 -8.08 -8.02
N GLY A 37 -6.57 -8.74 -7.44
CA GLY A 37 -6.58 -10.19 -7.22
C GLY A 37 -7.78 -10.63 -6.37
N ASP A 38 -8.00 -9.95 -5.24
CA ASP A 38 -9.11 -10.23 -4.33
C ASP A 38 -10.48 -10.01 -5.02
N LEU A 39 -10.63 -8.93 -5.79
CA LEU A 39 -11.85 -8.66 -6.54
C LEU A 39 -12.09 -9.68 -7.66
N THR A 40 -11.03 -10.22 -8.26
CA THR A 40 -11.12 -11.27 -9.29
C THR A 40 -11.53 -12.61 -8.66
N ALA A 41 -10.96 -12.96 -7.50
CA ALA A 41 -11.37 -14.13 -6.74
C ALA A 41 -12.84 -14.01 -6.29
N GLU A 42 -13.25 -12.84 -5.80
CA GLU A 42 -14.64 -12.56 -5.46
C GLU A 42 -15.57 -12.68 -6.68
N ARG A 43 -15.13 -12.21 -7.84
CA ARG A 43 -15.90 -12.36 -9.08
C ARG A 43 -16.12 -13.83 -9.42
N GLN A 44 -15.09 -14.66 -9.26
CA GLN A 44 -15.20 -16.09 -9.52
C GLN A 44 -16.20 -16.73 -8.55
N ARG A 45 -16.09 -16.44 -7.24
CA ARG A 45 -17.07 -16.90 -6.25
C ARG A 45 -18.50 -16.47 -6.57
N LEU A 46 -18.70 -15.24 -7.02
CA LEU A 46 -20.02 -14.75 -7.45
C LEU A 46 -20.57 -15.54 -8.65
N ARG A 47 -19.72 -15.99 -9.57
CA ARG A 47 -20.12 -16.85 -10.69
C ARG A 47 -20.46 -18.25 -10.22
N ASP A 48 -19.63 -18.83 -9.36
CA ASP A 48 -19.83 -20.18 -8.83
C ASP A 48 -21.15 -20.28 -8.04
N LEU A 49 -21.49 -19.21 -7.32
CA LEU A 49 -22.75 -19.08 -6.58
C LEU A 49 -23.95 -18.64 -7.43
N SER A 50 -23.79 -18.52 -8.75
CA SER A 50 -24.82 -18.01 -9.67
C SER A 50 -25.47 -16.72 -9.18
N ALA A 51 -24.64 -15.80 -8.66
CA ALA A 51 -25.11 -14.57 -8.04
C ALA A 51 -25.86 -13.68 -9.05
N ALA A 52 -26.77 -12.86 -8.53
CA ALA A 52 -27.55 -11.93 -9.35
C ALA A 52 -26.65 -11.04 -10.24
N PRO A 53 -27.07 -10.73 -11.49
CA PRO A 53 -26.28 -9.92 -12.42
C PRO A 53 -25.82 -8.57 -11.84
N SER A 54 -26.62 -7.95 -10.97
CA SER A 54 -26.29 -6.69 -10.31
C SER A 54 -25.08 -6.78 -9.37
N LYS A 55 -24.78 -7.96 -8.79
CA LYS A 55 -23.58 -8.17 -7.97
C LYS A 55 -22.34 -8.28 -8.86
N LEU A 56 -22.45 -8.99 -9.98
CA LEU A 56 -21.37 -9.10 -10.97
C LEU A 56 -21.04 -7.74 -11.61
N GLU A 57 -22.05 -6.90 -11.85
CA GLU A 57 -21.82 -5.56 -12.40
C GLU A 57 -21.14 -4.63 -11.38
N ARG A 58 -21.58 -4.65 -10.13
CA ARG A 58 -20.90 -3.92 -9.05
C ARG A 58 -19.44 -4.35 -8.89
N ASN A 59 -19.17 -5.65 -8.97
CA ASN A 59 -17.80 -6.17 -8.95
C ASN A 59 -17.00 -5.69 -10.19
N ARG A 60 -17.61 -5.68 -11.38
CA ARG A 60 -16.98 -5.20 -12.62
C ARG A 60 -16.56 -3.73 -12.51
N ILE A 61 -17.45 -2.87 -11.99
CA ILE A 61 -17.17 -1.45 -11.80
C ILE A 61 -16.02 -1.25 -10.80
N LYS A 62 -15.98 -2.02 -9.71
CA LYS A 62 -14.88 -1.98 -8.74
C LYS A 62 -13.54 -2.38 -9.36
N LEU A 63 -13.52 -3.46 -10.16
CA LEU A 63 -12.34 -3.90 -10.89
C LEU A 63 -11.82 -2.81 -11.83
N ALA A 64 -12.69 -2.24 -12.66
CA ALA A 64 -12.31 -1.18 -13.61
C ALA A 64 -11.71 0.03 -12.90
N ARG A 65 -12.29 0.45 -11.76
CA ARG A 65 -11.75 1.53 -10.95
C ARG A 65 -10.34 1.21 -10.43
N LYS A 66 -10.12 0.01 -9.90
CA LYS A 66 -8.81 -0.39 -9.37
C LYS A 66 -7.75 -0.54 -10.45
N GLN A 67 -8.13 -1.03 -11.63
CA GLN A 67 -7.25 -1.07 -12.80
C GLN A 67 -6.87 0.33 -13.28
N TRP A 68 -7.82 1.28 -13.27
CA TRP A 68 -7.52 2.69 -13.56
C TRP A 68 -6.55 3.29 -12.53
N GLU A 69 -6.79 3.06 -11.23
CA GLU A 69 -5.88 3.49 -10.15
C GLU A 69 -4.46 2.89 -10.35
N LEU A 70 -4.37 1.60 -10.71
CA LEU A 70 -3.10 0.91 -10.97
C LEU A 70 -2.35 1.50 -12.15
N SER A 71 -3.03 1.74 -13.27
CA SER A 71 -2.44 2.38 -14.45
C SER A 71 -1.84 3.74 -14.07
N HIS A 72 -2.60 4.55 -13.34
CA HIS A 72 -2.14 5.86 -12.88
C HIS A 72 -0.94 5.78 -11.93
N ALA A 73 -0.91 4.79 -11.03
CA ALA A 73 0.19 4.56 -10.11
C ALA A 73 1.46 4.11 -10.85
N LEU A 74 1.33 3.26 -11.86
CA LEU A 74 2.45 2.83 -12.71
C LEU A 74 3.03 4.00 -13.50
N ILE A 75 2.19 4.82 -14.13
CA ILE A 75 2.63 6.03 -14.83
C ILE A 75 3.42 6.94 -13.89
N GLN A 76 2.90 7.19 -12.68
CA GLN A 76 3.60 8.01 -11.68
C GLN A 76 4.93 7.40 -11.22
N ARG A 77 5.02 6.07 -11.09
CA ARG A 77 6.23 5.36 -10.65
C ARG A 77 7.34 5.41 -11.70
N TYR A 78 6.99 5.35 -12.98
CA TYR A 78 7.93 5.27 -14.09
C TYR A 78 8.09 6.59 -14.86
N LEU A 79 7.45 7.68 -14.41
CA LEU A 79 7.71 9.00 -14.95
C LEU A 79 9.21 9.33 -14.75
N PRO A 80 9.96 9.63 -15.82
CA PRO A 80 11.34 10.08 -15.68
C PRO A 80 11.37 11.34 -14.81
N ALA A 81 12.34 11.47 -13.91
CA ALA A 81 12.56 12.68 -13.11
C ALA A 81 13.09 13.86 -13.96
N HIS A 82 12.54 14.09 -15.16
CA HIS A 82 12.96 15.15 -16.07
C HIS A 82 12.15 16.42 -15.81
N SER A 83 12.50 17.11 -14.72
CA SER A 83 12.39 18.57 -14.54
C SER A 83 13.19 18.99 -13.30
N GLN A 84 14.43 18.54 -13.19
CA GLN A 84 15.50 19.32 -12.56
C GLN A 84 16.46 19.66 -13.70
N ALA A 85 15.96 20.41 -14.68
CA ALA A 85 16.81 21.06 -15.66
C ALA A 85 17.40 22.30 -14.99
N ALA A 86 18.73 22.37 -15.06
CA ALA A 86 19.61 23.39 -14.50
C ALA A 86 19.31 24.81 -14.98
#